data_AF-A0A1G7UZB8-F1
#
_entry.id   AF-A0A1G7UZB8-F1
#
_cell.length_a   1.000
_cell.length_b   1.000
_cell.length_c   1.000
_cell.angle_alpha   90.00
_cell.angle_beta   90.00
_cell.angle_gamma   90.00
#
_symmetry.space_group_name_H-M   'P 1'
#
loop_
_entity.id
_entity.type
_entity.pdbx_description
1 polymer ?
#
loop_
_entity_poly.entity_id
_entity_poly.type
_entity_poly.pdbx_seq_one_letter_code
_entity_poly.pdbx_strand_id
1 'polypeptide(L)'
;MNRPTPLQSISFPRSGFHLLMRHVMDYFGEPWRWCDNNQCCQDIPCQQAHTILQKNHDFTLNTPVVAGRPYVIQYRRPYPAICSWFELDFPERLTAGEVEAWHRFAVEKALFFANLLARWSAIAPPSALFLPYERLMGDPGGWIQGLIAAMSPEPVDADRLAEVSANLSRVRLAPPKDMVHRGPEGRRPGATRGTVTYWEAEGFKPRQDTGFPFHDPDHARFLEQLASWQAGCLVPEARRGRLALALRAAGIEPLDDLDIRQGPPPLVRALVAQVKGPQAARQQ
;
A
#
# COMPACT_ATOMS: atom_id res chain seq x y z
N MET A 1 10.40 -29.64 -8.62
CA MET A 1 9.44 -28.54 -8.85
C MET A 1 9.66 -28.00 -10.24
N ASN A 2 8.61 -27.99 -11.05
CA ASN A 2 8.58 -27.25 -12.30
C ASN A 2 8.85 -25.76 -12.07
N ARG A 3 9.33 -25.07 -13.12
CA ARG A 3 9.56 -23.62 -13.04
C ARG A 3 8.21 -22.91 -12.81
N PRO A 4 8.08 -22.09 -11.75
CA PRO A 4 6.88 -21.29 -11.55
C PRO A 4 6.72 -20.26 -12.67
N THR A 5 5.48 -20.05 -13.09
CA THR A 5 5.09 -18.92 -13.94
C THR A 5 5.35 -17.62 -13.17
N PRO A 6 6.15 -16.68 -13.71
CA PRO A 6 6.47 -15.45 -12.99
C PRO A 6 5.23 -14.59 -12.71
N LEU A 7 5.01 -14.24 -11.44
CA LEU A 7 3.94 -13.35 -10.99
C LEU A 7 4.32 -11.88 -11.21
N GLN A 8 3.42 -11.10 -11.82
CA GLN A 8 3.53 -9.64 -11.85
C GLN A 8 2.78 -9.05 -10.66
N SER A 9 3.51 -8.41 -9.75
CA SER A 9 2.95 -7.69 -8.61
C SER A 9 2.91 -6.21 -8.91
N ILE A 10 1.70 -5.70 -9.12
CA ILE A 10 1.42 -4.28 -9.17
C ILE A 10 1.01 -3.85 -7.76
N SER A 11 1.55 -2.77 -7.24
CA SER A 11 1.17 -2.33 -5.90
C SER A 11 1.17 -0.83 -5.71
N PHE A 12 0.21 -0.32 -4.93
CA PHE A 12 0.39 1.00 -4.34
C PHE A 12 1.55 0.93 -3.33
N PRO A 13 2.46 1.91 -3.28
CA PRO A 13 3.54 1.89 -2.30
C PRO A 13 3.04 1.69 -0.87
N ARG A 14 3.85 1.00 -0.06
CA ARG A 14 3.53 0.69 1.35
C ARG A 14 2.32 -0.24 1.56
N SER A 15 1.95 -1.02 0.55
CA SER A 15 0.87 -2.00 0.62
C SER A 15 1.29 -3.40 1.08
N GLY A 16 2.47 -3.54 1.67
CA GLY A 16 2.95 -4.83 2.21
C GLY A 16 3.58 -5.77 1.18
N PHE A 17 4.18 -5.25 0.10
CA PHE A 17 4.86 -6.09 -0.90
C PHE A 17 5.94 -6.98 -0.29
N HIS A 18 6.76 -6.48 0.63
CA HIS A 18 7.82 -7.29 1.25
C HIS A 18 7.27 -8.47 2.07
N LEU A 19 6.09 -8.31 2.68
CA LEU A 19 5.41 -9.40 3.37
C LEU A 19 5.02 -10.49 2.37
N LEU A 20 4.30 -10.10 1.33
CA LEU A 20 3.87 -10.99 0.25
C LEU A 20 5.07 -11.73 -0.40
N MET A 21 6.08 -10.95 -0.80
CA MET A 21 7.30 -11.43 -1.41
C MET A 21 7.98 -12.48 -0.53
N ARG A 22 8.11 -12.22 0.78
CA ARG A 22 8.74 -13.17 1.69
C ARG A 22 8.03 -14.52 1.69
N HIS A 23 6.69 -14.55 1.75
CA HIS A 23 5.96 -15.83 1.70
C HIS A 23 6.16 -16.57 0.39
N VAL A 24 6.06 -15.87 -0.73
CA VAL A 24 6.25 -16.48 -2.04
C VAL A 24 7.69 -17.02 -2.16
N MET A 25 8.69 -16.26 -1.70
CA MET A 25 10.08 -16.70 -1.74
C MET A 25 10.36 -17.87 -0.78
N ASP A 26 9.83 -17.85 0.44
CA ASP A 26 10.01 -18.94 1.42
C ASP A 26 9.32 -20.23 0.90
N TYR A 27 8.14 -20.09 0.30
CA TYR A 27 7.40 -21.23 -0.28
C TYR A 27 8.09 -21.83 -1.51
N PHE A 28 8.70 -21.04 -2.40
CA PHE A 28 9.39 -21.62 -3.56
C PHE A 28 10.83 -22.02 -3.24
N GLY A 29 11.50 -21.31 -2.33
CA GLY A 29 12.89 -21.52 -1.96
C GLY A 29 13.88 -21.16 -3.06
N GLU A 30 15.13 -21.57 -2.90
CA GLU A 30 16.15 -21.40 -3.94
C GLU A 30 15.88 -22.30 -5.16
N PRO A 31 16.30 -21.89 -6.38
CA PRO A 31 17.11 -20.73 -6.73
C PRO A 31 16.31 -19.45 -7.02
N TRP A 32 15.02 -19.43 -6.71
CA TRP A 32 14.10 -18.39 -7.16
C TRP A 32 14.37 -17.03 -6.52
N ARG A 33 14.08 -15.97 -7.27
CA ARG A 33 14.34 -14.57 -6.92
C ARG A 33 13.14 -13.69 -7.28
N TRP A 34 13.18 -12.46 -6.79
CA TRP A 34 12.24 -11.41 -7.16
C TRP A 34 12.99 -10.23 -7.80
N CYS A 35 12.28 -9.45 -8.60
CA CYS A 35 12.78 -8.26 -9.29
C CYS A 35 12.01 -7.03 -8.83
N ASP A 36 12.70 -5.97 -8.41
CA ASP A 36 12.11 -4.63 -8.30
C ASP A 36 12.22 -3.95 -9.67
N ASN A 37 11.12 -3.81 -10.41
CA ASN A 37 11.15 -3.18 -11.74
C ASN A 37 11.75 -1.77 -11.69
N ASN A 38 11.56 -1.04 -10.58
CA ASN A 38 12.09 0.32 -10.43
C ASN A 38 13.61 0.37 -10.17
N GLN A 39 14.23 -0.74 -9.77
CA GLN A 39 15.65 -0.78 -9.37
C GLN A 39 16.50 -1.85 -10.06
N CYS A 40 15.89 -2.74 -10.85
CA CYS A 40 16.57 -3.87 -11.47
C CYS A 40 16.62 -3.73 -13.00
N CYS A 41 15.58 -4.16 -13.72
CA CYS A 41 15.62 -4.22 -15.18
C CYS A 41 14.83 -3.12 -15.89
N GLN A 42 13.87 -2.46 -15.22
CA GLN A 42 12.89 -1.55 -15.84
C GLN A 42 12.05 -2.16 -16.99
N ASP A 43 12.37 -3.38 -17.44
CA ASP A 43 11.61 -4.16 -18.40
C ASP A 43 10.50 -5.00 -17.76
N ILE A 44 9.43 -5.24 -18.52
CA ILE A 44 8.32 -6.13 -18.14
C ILE A 44 8.01 -7.02 -19.36
N PRO A 45 8.19 -8.35 -19.27
CA PRO A 45 8.65 -9.11 -18.10
C PRO A 45 10.15 -8.93 -17.82
N CYS A 46 10.56 -9.18 -16.58
CA CYS A 46 11.96 -9.31 -16.20
C CYS A 46 12.59 -10.51 -16.94
N GLN A 47 13.76 -10.30 -17.56
CA GLN A 47 14.44 -11.31 -18.38
C GLN A 47 15.31 -12.29 -17.58
N GLN A 48 15.45 -12.10 -16.26
CA GLN A 48 16.25 -12.98 -15.42
C GLN A 48 15.55 -14.33 -15.23
N ALA A 49 16.24 -15.43 -15.58
CA ALA A 49 15.67 -16.78 -15.62
C ALA A 49 15.08 -17.26 -14.27
N HIS A 50 15.66 -16.82 -13.15
CA HIS A 50 15.22 -17.22 -11.82
C HIS A 50 14.20 -16.26 -11.18
N THR A 51 13.74 -15.23 -11.89
CA THR A 51 12.72 -14.31 -11.36
C THR A 51 11.34 -14.93 -11.46
N ILE A 52 10.71 -15.16 -10.31
CA ILE A 52 9.34 -15.67 -10.21
C ILE A 52 8.35 -14.62 -9.71
N LEU A 53 8.84 -13.47 -9.23
CA LEU A 53 8.01 -12.37 -8.75
C LEU A 53 8.61 -11.05 -9.22
N GLN A 54 7.81 -10.20 -9.86
CA GLN A 54 8.26 -8.88 -10.29
C GLN A 54 7.38 -7.80 -9.67
N LYS A 55 7.99 -6.96 -8.84
CA LYS A 55 7.36 -5.80 -8.21
C LYS A 55 7.33 -4.64 -9.19
N ASN A 56 6.20 -3.93 -9.27
CA ASN A 56 6.06 -2.68 -9.96
C ASN A 56 5.03 -1.80 -9.24
N HIS A 57 5.29 -0.50 -9.13
CA HIS A 57 4.36 0.47 -8.55
C HIS A 57 3.50 1.19 -9.61
N ASP A 58 3.83 1.02 -10.90
CA ASP A 58 3.19 1.69 -12.04
C ASP A 58 3.02 3.19 -11.82
N PHE A 59 4.08 3.87 -11.37
CA PHE A 59 4.07 5.31 -11.06
C PHE A 59 3.62 6.17 -12.25
N THR A 60 3.85 5.70 -13.47
CA THR A 60 3.48 6.36 -14.73
C THR A 60 2.09 5.96 -15.24
N LEU A 61 1.42 5.01 -14.58
CA LEU A 61 0.10 4.50 -14.98
C LEU A 61 0.04 4.09 -16.45
N ASN A 62 1.10 3.47 -16.94
CA ASN A 62 1.25 3.06 -18.34
C ASN A 62 1.88 1.66 -18.51
N THR A 63 2.11 0.94 -17.41
CA THR A 63 2.63 -0.42 -17.43
C THR A 63 1.74 -1.33 -18.31
N PRO A 64 2.31 -2.06 -19.28
CA PRO A 64 1.54 -2.95 -20.14
C PRO A 64 1.11 -4.23 -19.41
N VAL A 65 0.00 -4.81 -19.88
CA VAL A 65 -0.44 -6.15 -19.45
C VAL A 65 0.22 -7.19 -20.35
N VAL A 66 0.87 -8.19 -19.74
CA VAL A 66 1.53 -9.30 -20.42
C VAL A 66 0.56 -10.47 -20.44
N ALA A 67 0.17 -10.90 -21.64
CA ALA A 67 -0.76 -12.01 -21.83
C ALA A 67 -0.23 -13.31 -21.19
N GLY A 68 -1.13 -14.10 -20.60
CA GLY A 68 -0.80 -15.38 -19.97
C GLY A 68 -0.04 -15.29 -18.64
N ARG A 69 0.27 -14.08 -18.15
CA ARG A 69 0.97 -13.89 -16.88
C ARG A 69 -0.04 -13.74 -15.72
N PRO A 70 0.19 -14.37 -14.56
CA PRO A 70 -0.61 -14.11 -13.37
C PRO A 70 -0.27 -12.72 -12.81
N TYR A 71 -1.29 -12.05 -12.27
CA TYR A 71 -1.19 -10.72 -11.68
C TYR A 71 -1.71 -10.72 -10.24
N VAL A 72 -1.02 -9.96 -9.39
CA VAL A 72 -1.55 -9.52 -8.09
C VAL A 72 -1.51 -8.00 -8.04
N ILE A 73 -2.67 -7.38 -7.80
CA ILE A 73 -2.86 -5.95 -7.63
C ILE A 73 -3.01 -5.68 -6.13
N GLN A 74 -1.89 -5.37 -5.48
CA GLN A 74 -1.83 -5.19 -4.03
C GLN A 74 -2.06 -3.73 -3.65
N TYR A 75 -2.96 -3.51 -2.70
CA TYR A 75 -3.21 -2.19 -2.15
C TYR A 75 -3.47 -2.28 -0.65
N ARG A 76 -3.36 -1.17 0.05
CA ARG A 76 -3.71 -1.03 1.47
C ARG A 76 -4.73 0.08 1.58
N ARG A 77 -5.50 0.13 2.68
CA ARG A 77 -6.29 1.33 2.99
C ARG A 77 -5.41 2.57 2.82
N PRO A 78 -5.88 3.58 2.06
CA PRO A 78 -5.01 4.64 1.56
C PRO A 78 -4.46 5.51 2.68
N TYR A 79 -5.25 5.86 3.70
CA TYR A 79 -4.75 6.64 4.83
C TYR A 79 -3.50 6.02 5.50
N PRO A 80 -3.53 4.77 6.01
CA PRO A 80 -2.33 4.19 6.62
C PRO A 80 -1.20 3.91 5.63
N ALA A 81 -1.49 3.70 4.33
CA ALA A 81 -0.46 3.56 3.31
C ALA A 81 0.27 4.90 3.05
N ILE A 82 -0.47 6.00 2.95
CA ILE A 82 0.04 7.36 2.74
C ILE A 82 0.84 7.82 3.96
N CYS A 83 0.34 7.62 5.19
CA CYS A 83 1.11 7.91 6.41
C CYS A 83 2.45 7.17 6.39
N SER A 84 2.43 5.86 6.11
CA SER A 84 3.66 5.06 6.07
C SER A 84 4.61 5.46 4.93
N TRP A 85 4.10 6.03 3.84
CA TRP A 85 4.93 6.52 2.74
C TRP A 85 5.56 7.85 3.14
N PHE A 86 4.79 8.74 3.75
CA PHE A 86 5.32 10.00 4.25
C PHE A 86 6.41 9.79 5.30
N GLU A 87 6.22 8.89 6.27
CA GLU A 87 7.27 8.53 7.24
C GLU A 87 8.55 7.98 6.58
N LEU A 88 8.42 7.34 5.41
CA LEU A 88 9.57 6.84 4.66
C LEU A 88 10.31 7.97 3.95
N ASP A 89 9.57 8.89 3.33
CA ASP A 89 10.14 10.00 2.54
C ASP A 89 10.62 11.15 3.45
N PHE A 90 10.05 11.28 4.65
CA PHE A 90 10.32 12.31 5.65
C PHE A 90 10.62 11.67 7.02
N PRO A 91 11.79 11.05 7.20
CA PRO A 91 12.14 10.34 8.44
C PRO A 91 12.43 11.25 9.64
N GLU A 92 12.57 12.56 9.42
CA GLU A 92 12.81 13.55 10.46
C GLU A 92 11.50 14.08 11.06
N ARG A 93 11.55 14.59 12.31
CA ARG A 93 10.34 15.05 13.04
C ARG A 93 9.74 16.30 12.39
N LEU A 94 8.41 16.32 12.29
CA LEU A 94 7.69 17.39 11.61
C LEU A 94 7.75 18.76 12.28
N THR A 95 8.21 19.79 11.57
CA THR A 95 8.07 21.22 11.88
C THR A 95 6.76 21.81 11.34
N ALA A 96 6.42 23.06 11.68
CA ALA A 96 5.17 23.70 11.25
C ALA A 96 5.03 23.85 9.71
N GLY A 97 6.13 24.03 8.98
CA GLY A 97 6.14 24.02 7.51
C GLY A 97 5.76 22.66 6.91
N GLU A 98 5.75 21.61 7.74
CA GLU A 98 5.56 20.24 7.29
C GLU A 98 4.10 19.79 7.36
N VAL A 99 3.21 20.62 7.92
CA VAL A 99 1.75 20.42 7.79
C VAL A 99 1.32 20.65 6.34
N GLU A 100 1.79 21.73 5.70
CA GLU A 100 1.49 21.98 4.28
C GLU A 100 2.12 20.92 3.38
N ALA A 101 3.34 20.48 3.70
CA ALA A 101 4.01 19.38 3.01
C ALA A 101 3.21 18.08 3.13
N TRP A 102 2.72 17.74 4.33
CA TRP A 102 1.84 16.59 4.55
C TRP A 102 0.55 16.68 3.73
N HIS A 103 -0.13 17.84 3.73
CA HIS A 103 -1.36 18.02 2.96
C HIS A 103 -1.14 17.80 1.46
N ARG A 104 -0.09 18.42 0.90
CA ARG A 104 0.27 18.29 -0.51
C ARG A 104 0.60 16.83 -0.85
N PHE A 105 1.42 16.19 -0.02
CA PHE A 105 1.78 14.78 -0.17
C PHE A 105 0.56 13.88 -0.13
N ALA A 106 -0.30 14.04 0.87
CA ALA A 106 -1.49 13.21 1.05
C ALA A 106 -2.47 13.35 -0.13
N VAL A 107 -2.71 14.56 -0.62
CA VAL A 107 -3.56 14.80 -1.79
C VAL A 107 -2.97 14.13 -3.04
N GLU A 108 -1.68 14.35 -3.31
CA GLU A 108 -0.98 13.73 -4.44
C GLU A 108 -1.08 12.19 -4.40
N LYS A 109 -0.79 11.59 -3.24
CA LYS A 109 -0.78 10.14 -3.09
C LYS A 109 -2.19 9.54 -3.13
N ALA A 110 -3.19 10.25 -2.62
CA ALA A 110 -4.58 9.82 -2.71
C ALA A 110 -5.10 9.84 -4.16
N LEU A 111 -4.74 10.87 -4.95
CA LEU A 111 -5.03 10.91 -6.38
C LEU A 111 -4.33 9.78 -7.14
N PHE A 112 -3.06 9.52 -6.83
CA PHE A 112 -2.32 8.39 -7.40
C PHE A 112 -2.97 7.04 -7.05
N PHE A 113 -3.36 6.83 -5.78
CA PHE A 113 -4.06 5.63 -5.34
C PHE A 113 -5.34 5.37 -6.15
N ALA A 114 -6.19 6.39 -6.29
CA ALA A 114 -7.44 6.29 -7.04
C ALA A 114 -7.18 5.95 -8.51
N ASN A 115 -6.22 6.62 -9.14
CA ASN A 115 -5.89 6.39 -10.54
C ASN A 115 -5.25 5.01 -10.79
N LEU A 116 -4.41 4.53 -9.87
CA LEU A 116 -3.81 3.20 -9.93
C LEU A 116 -4.90 2.12 -9.89
N LEU A 117 -5.81 2.19 -8.91
CA LEU A 117 -6.90 1.21 -8.79
C LEU A 117 -7.89 1.30 -9.93
N ALA A 118 -8.26 2.50 -10.39
CA ALA A 118 -9.14 2.66 -11.54
C ALA A 118 -8.55 2.04 -12.81
N ARG A 119 -7.27 2.31 -13.09
CA ARG A 119 -6.55 1.74 -14.23
C ARG A 119 -6.53 0.22 -14.15
N TRP A 120 -6.02 -0.33 -13.05
CA TRP A 120 -5.82 -1.78 -12.95
C TRP A 120 -7.14 -2.54 -12.85
N SER A 121 -8.20 -1.96 -12.28
CA SER A 121 -9.55 -2.52 -12.38
C SER A 121 -10.06 -2.61 -13.82
N ALA A 122 -9.67 -1.66 -14.69
CA ALA A 122 -10.14 -1.61 -16.07
C ALA A 122 -9.35 -2.53 -17.02
N ILE A 123 -8.04 -2.72 -16.79
CA ILE A 123 -7.16 -3.40 -17.75
C ILE A 123 -6.62 -4.75 -17.26
N ALA A 124 -6.72 -5.07 -15.97
CA ALA A 124 -6.17 -6.32 -15.46
C ALA A 124 -6.83 -7.54 -16.13
N PRO A 125 -6.07 -8.62 -16.36
CA PRO A 125 -6.66 -9.86 -16.84
C PRO A 125 -7.71 -10.38 -15.83
N PRO A 126 -8.77 -11.09 -16.27
CA PRO A 126 -9.82 -11.59 -15.37
C PRO A 126 -9.32 -12.48 -14.22
N SER A 127 -8.16 -13.10 -14.38
CA SER A 127 -7.50 -13.93 -13.35
C SER A 127 -6.64 -13.14 -12.36
N ALA A 128 -6.56 -11.82 -12.48
CA ALA A 128 -5.78 -10.99 -11.57
C ALA A 128 -6.39 -10.99 -10.16
N LEU A 129 -5.53 -11.13 -9.15
CA LEU A 129 -5.93 -11.09 -7.75
C LEU A 129 -5.79 -9.69 -7.19
N PHE A 130 -6.91 -9.06 -6.83
CA PHE A 130 -6.91 -7.80 -6.09
C PHE A 130 -6.75 -8.09 -4.60
N LEU A 131 -5.61 -7.73 -4.03
CA LEU A 131 -5.19 -8.11 -2.69
C LEU A 131 -5.10 -6.89 -1.77
N PRO A 132 -6.13 -6.62 -0.93
CA PRO A 132 -6.00 -5.69 0.18
C PRO A 132 -4.98 -6.23 1.20
N TYR A 133 -4.10 -5.36 1.68
CA TYR A 133 -3.15 -5.64 2.74
C TYR A 133 -3.85 -6.19 3.99
N GLU A 134 -5.00 -5.63 4.34
CA GLU A 134 -5.80 -6.03 5.49
C GLU A 134 -6.28 -7.48 5.37
N ARG A 135 -6.55 -7.94 4.14
CA ARG A 135 -6.93 -9.32 3.86
C ARG A 135 -5.73 -10.26 3.94
N LEU A 136 -4.58 -9.85 3.42
CA LEU A 136 -3.32 -10.60 3.58
C LEU A 136 -2.96 -10.77 5.07
N MET A 137 -3.18 -9.75 5.89
CA MET A 137 -2.93 -9.82 7.34
C MET A 137 -3.95 -10.70 8.07
N GLY A 138 -5.20 -10.73 7.62
CA GLY A 138 -6.27 -11.50 8.27
C GLY A 138 -6.23 -13.01 7.98
N ASP A 139 -5.84 -13.40 6.77
CA ASP A 139 -5.68 -14.80 6.36
C ASP A 139 -4.51 -14.95 5.36
N PRO A 140 -3.26 -14.88 5.84
CA PRO A 140 -2.12 -14.99 4.96
C PRO A 140 -2.05 -16.35 4.25
N GLY A 141 -2.41 -17.44 4.92
CA GLY A 141 -2.35 -18.79 4.36
C GLY A 141 -3.23 -18.92 3.12
N GLY A 142 -4.50 -18.51 3.20
CA GLY A 142 -5.44 -18.57 2.07
C GLY A 142 -5.00 -17.71 0.88
N TRP A 143 -4.51 -16.50 1.12
CA TRP A 143 -4.04 -15.63 0.04
C TRP A 143 -2.75 -16.12 -0.62
N ILE A 144 -1.80 -16.63 0.18
CA ILE A 144 -0.58 -17.21 -0.36
C ILE A 144 -0.91 -18.47 -1.15
N GLN A 145 -1.80 -19.35 -0.67
CA GLN A 145 -2.26 -20.51 -1.43
C GLN A 145 -2.78 -20.14 -2.82
N GLY A 146 -3.66 -19.12 -2.91
CA GLY A 146 -4.19 -18.65 -4.19
C GLY A 146 -3.12 -18.12 -5.14
N LEU A 147 -2.11 -17.43 -4.61
CA LEU A 147 -0.98 -16.94 -5.40
C LEU A 147 -0.08 -18.06 -5.89
N ILE A 148 0.24 -19.04 -5.04
CA ILE A 148 1.02 -20.21 -5.45
C ILE A 148 0.28 -20.99 -6.54
N ALA A 149 -1.03 -21.20 -6.38
CA ALA A 149 -1.85 -21.88 -7.38
C ALA A 149 -1.90 -21.12 -8.72
N ALA A 150 -1.84 -19.78 -8.70
CA ALA A 150 -1.75 -18.99 -9.93
C ALA A 150 -0.35 -19.04 -10.57
N MET A 151 0.69 -19.33 -9.80
CA MET A 151 2.08 -19.39 -10.25
C MET A 151 2.53 -20.80 -10.67
N SER A 152 1.90 -21.86 -10.18
CA SER A 152 2.33 -23.24 -10.38
C SER A 152 1.20 -24.10 -10.95
N PRO A 153 1.46 -24.93 -11.97
CA PRO A 153 0.51 -25.96 -12.39
C PRO A 153 0.44 -27.14 -11.41
N GLU A 154 1.43 -27.27 -10.50
CA GLU A 154 1.44 -28.31 -9.47
C GLU A 154 0.47 -27.95 -8.32
N PRO A 155 -0.17 -28.94 -7.69
CA PRO A 155 -0.93 -28.72 -6.47
C PRO A 155 -0.09 -28.02 -5.39
N VAL A 156 -0.73 -27.16 -4.60
CA VAL A 156 -0.06 -26.48 -3.48
C VAL A 156 0.33 -27.51 -2.42
N ASP A 157 1.60 -27.50 -2.02
CA ASP A 157 2.14 -28.30 -0.92
C ASP A 157 1.62 -27.70 0.41
N ALA A 158 0.67 -28.41 1.02
CA ALA A 158 0.00 -27.96 2.23
C ALA A 158 0.93 -27.89 3.43
N ASP A 159 1.88 -28.83 3.55
CA ASP A 159 2.83 -28.87 4.67
C ASP A 159 3.80 -27.69 4.57
N ARG A 160 4.31 -27.43 3.35
CA ARG A 160 5.17 -26.27 3.10
C ARG A 160 4.44 -24.95 3.27
N LEU A 161 3.19 -24.85 2.81
CA LEU A 161 2.36 -23.66 3.03
C LEU A 161 2.13 -23.40 4.52
N ALA A 162 1.86 -24.46 5.30
CA ALA A 162 1.69 -24.36 6.75
C ALA A 162 2.98 -23.90 7.44
N GLU A 163 4.14 -24.42 7.03
CA GLU A 163 5.45 -23.99 7.54
C GLU A 163 5.69 -22.49 7.29
N VAL A 164 5.51 -22.03 6.03
CA VAL A 164 5.68 -20.63 5.64
C VAL A 164 4.69 -19.72 6.38
N SER A 165 3.46 -20.18 6.57
CA SER A 165 2.42 -19.45 7.29
C SER A 165 2.70 -19.36 8.79
N ALA A 166 3.25 -20.42 9.40
CA ALA A 166 3.62 -20.40 10.81
C ALA A 166 4.75 -19.38 11.08
N ASN A 167 5.67 -19.20 10.14
CA ASN A 167 6.79 -18.27 10.27
C ASN A 167 6.36 -16.79 10.32
N LEU A 168 5.16 -16.43 9.81
CA LEU A 168 4.61 -15.06 9.91
C LEU A 168 4.50 -14.54 11.32
N SER A 169 4.01 -15.39 12.22
CA SER A 169 3.83 -15.06 13.63
C SER A 169 5.16 -14.67 14.31
N ARG A 170 6.29 -15.07 13.71
CA ARG A 170 7.64 -14.87 14.25
C ARG A 170 8.36 -13.69 13.62
N VAL A 171 7.86 -13.15 12.50
CA VAL A 171 8.50 -12.02 11.82
C VAL A 171 8.17 -10.72 12.55
N ARG A 172 9.13 -10.21 13.33
CA ARG A 172 9.23 -8.76 13.54
C ARG A 172 9.52 -8.13 12.17
N LEU A 173 8.74 -7.13 11.77
CA LEU A 173 8.82 -6.44 10.46
C LEU A 173 10.17 -5.74 10.14
N ALA A 174 11.25 -6.06 10.87
CA ALA A 174 12.58 -5.66 10.46
C ALA A 174 12.96 -6.44 9.18
N PRO A 175 13.24 -5.76 8.05
CA PRO A 175 13.74 -6.46 6.87
C PRO A 175 15.05 -7.18 7.24
N PRO A 176 15.29 -8.42 6.75
CA PRO A 176 16.56 -9.08 6.95
C PRO A 176 17.68 -8.16 6.45
N LYS A 177 18.65 -7.85 7.32
CA LYS A 177 19.79 -6.97 6.99
C LYS A 177 20.63 -7.50 5.80
N ASP A 178 20.42 -8.76 5.45
CA ASP A 178 21.24 -9.55 4.55
C ASP A 178 20.53 -9.85 3.21
N MET A 179 19.27 -9.44 3.04
CA MET A 179 18.62 -9.36 1.71
C MET A 179 19.15 -8.13 0.97
N VAL A 180 20.45 -8.14 0.70
CA VAL A 180 21.13 -7.17 -0.15
C VAL A 180 20.62 -7.40 -1.57
N HIS A 181 20.07 -6.35 -2.18
CA HIS A 181 19.96 -6.25 -3.63
C HIS A 181 21.33 -6.59 -4.25
N ARG A 182 21.52 -7.84 -4.69
CA ARG A 182 22.65 -8.19 -5.56
C ARG A 182 22.26 -7.75 -6.96
N GLY A 183 22.23 -6.44 -7.17
CA GLY A 183 22.34 -5.90 -8.51
C GLY A 183 23.68 -6.35 -9.11
N PRO A 184 23.78 -6.51 -10.43
CA PRO A 184 25.05 -6.75 -11.09
C PRO A 184 25.95 -5.51 -10.85
N GLU A 185 26.95 -5.67 -10.00
CA GLU A 185 28.14 -4.82 -9.81
C GLU A 185 27.93 -3.31 -9.50
N GLY A 186 28.27 -2.91 -8.26
CA GLY A 186 28.62 -1.50 -7.94
C GLY A 186 27.88 -0.89 -6.73
N ARG A 187 28.46 -1.01 -5.52
CA ARG A 187 28.04 -0.19 -4.35
C ARG A 187 28.61 1.22 -4.46
N ARG A 188 27.79 2.24 -4.18
CA ARG A 188 28.27 3.53 -3.64
C ARG A 188 28.34 3.43 -2.10
N PRO A 189 29.48 3.75 -1.46
CA PRO A 189 29.56 3.87 0.00
C PRO A 189 29.06 5.26 0.43
N GLY A 190 28.21 5.35 1.47
CA GLY A 190 27.98 6.65 2.12
C GLY A 190 26.67 6.94 2.85
N ALA A 191 25.69 6.04 2.97
CA ALA A 191 24.46 6.33 3.73
C ALA A 191 24.49 5.73 5.14
N THR A 192 24.58 6.58 6.17
CA THR A 192 24.36 6.23 7.57
C THR A 192 22.87 5.95 7.81
N ARG A 193 22.57 4.85 8.51
CA ARG A 193 21.20 4.37 8.78
C ARG A 193 20.68 4.92 10.11
N GLY A 194 19.55 5.62 10.09
CA GLY A 194 18.71 5.84 11.26
C GLY A 194 17.87 4.59 11.58
N THR A 195 17.72 4.26 12.86
CA THR A 195 16.80 3.24 13.36
C THR A 195 15.37 3.78 13.42
N VAL A 196 14.45 3.15 12.70
CA VAL A 196 13.00 3.42 12.78
C VAL A 196 12.38 2.45 13.79
N THR A 197 11.74 2.97 14.83
CA THR A 197 10.92 2.21 15.79
C THR A 197 9.48 2.13 15.29
N TYR A 198 8.92 0.94 15.14
CA TYR A 198 7.53 0.72 14.74
C TYR A 198 6.65 0.46 15.96
N TRP A 199 5.44 1.04 15.95
CA TRP A 199 4.39 0.83 16.96
C TRP A 199 3.58 -0.44 16.66
N GLU A 200 3.28 -1.22 17.69
CA GLU A 200 2.42 -2.40 17.65
C GLU A 200 0.95 -1.96 17.51
N ALA A 201 0.23 -2.53 16.53
CA ALA A 201 -1.22 -2.41 16.44
C ALA A 201 -1.84 -3.65 17.10
N GLU A 202 -2.31 -3.51 18.33
CA GLU A 202 -3.08 -4.56 19.00
C GLU A 202 -4.49 -4.69 18.38
N GLY A 203 -4.88 -5.93 18.08
CA GLY A 203 -6.27 -6.39 18.16
C GLY A 203 -7.19 -6.16 16.96
N PHE A 204 -7.08 -7.00 15.92
CA PHE A 204 -8.19 -7.27 15.01
C PHE A 204 -8.53 -8.76 15.04
N LYS A 205 -9.77 -9.11 15.42
CA LYS A 205 -10.28 -10.49 15.36
C LYS A 205 -11.18 -10.65 14.13
N PRO A 206 -10.88 -11.55 13.20
CA PRO A 206 -11.72 -11.77 12.02
C PRO A 206 -12.99 -12.55 12.39
N ARG A 207 -14.14 -12.15 11.81
CA ARG A 207 -15.33 -13.01 11.76
C ARG A 207 -15.17 -14.00 10.60
N GLN A 208 -15.38 -15.28 10.92
CA GLN A 208 -15.62 -16.34 9.96
C GLN A 208 -17.00 -16.12 9.36
N ASP A 209 -17.08 -16.12 8.03
CA ASP A 209 -18.16 -16.69 7.20
C ASP A 209 -17.95 -16.19 5.76
N THR A 210 -17.51 -17.11 4.91
CA THR A 210 -17.12 -16.88 3.52
C THR A 210 -18.32 -16.97 2.58
N GLY A 211 -18.51 -15.93 1.76
CA GLY A 211 -19.36 -15.95 0.57
C GLY A 211 -19.16 -14.67 -0.24
N PHE A 212 -18.30 -14.71 -1.25
CA PHE A 212 -18.11 -13.61 -2.22
C PHE A 212 -19.47 -13.23 -2.83
N PRO A 213 -19.85 -11.93 -2.79
CA PRO A 213 -19.58 -11.04 -3.91
C PRO A 213 -19.03 -9.67 -3.48
N PHE A 214 -18.38 -8.99 -4.41
CA PHE A 214 -17.78 -7.67 -4.25
C PHE A 214 -18.80 -6.60 -3.84
N HIS A 215 -18.77 -6.17 -2.59
CA HIS A 215 -19.05 -4.80 -2.16
C HIS A 215 -18.41 -4.66 -0.77
N ASP A 216 -17.23 -4.03 -0.70
CA ASP A 216 -16.68 -3.60 0.58
C ASP A 216 -17.33 -2.24 0.92
N PRO A 217 -18.27 -2.16 1.88
CA PRO A 217 -18.88 -0.89 2.27
C PRO A 217 -17.85 0.13 2.78
N ASP A 218 -16.66 -0.31 3.21
CA ASP A 218 -15.57 0.59 3.59
C ASP A 218 -14.91 1.26 2.36
N HIS A 219 -14.99 0.64 1.17
CA HIS A 219 -14.47 1.22 -0.07
C HIS A 219 -15.39 2.33 -0.59
N ALA A 220 -16.72 2.12 -0.58
CA ALA A 220 -17.68 3.17 -0.93
C ALA A 220 -17.56 4.38 0.02
N ARG A 221 -17.49 4.12 1.33
CA ARG A 221 -17.29 5.16 2.35
C ARG A 221 -15.95 5.89 2.21
N PHE A 222 -14.88 5.19 1.82
CA PHE A 222 -13.60 5.82 1.53
C PHE A 222 -13.66 6.72 0.28
N LEU A 223 -14.33 6.28 -0.79
CA LEU A 223 -14.54 7.10 -1.99
C LEU A 223 -15.42 8.33 -1.69
N GLU A 224 -16.42 8.20 -0.81
CA GLU A 224 -17.23 9.32 -0.30
C GLU A 224 -16.39 10.31 0.52
N GLN A 225 -15.51 9.82 1.40
CA GLN A 225 -14.59 10.67 2.17
C GLN A 225 -13.55 11.37 1.30
N LEU A 226 -13.05 10.67 0.27
CA LEU A 226 -12.14 11.25 -0.73
C LEU A 226 -12.85 12.32 -1.57
N ALA A 227 -14.12 12.12 -1.93
CA ALA A 227 -14.95 13.10 -2.62
C ALA A 227 -15.29 14.32 -1.75
N SER A 228 -15.55 14.11 -0.46
CA SER A 228 -15.72 15.18 0.55
C SER A 228 -14.43 16.01 0.72
N TRP A 229 -13.26 15.36 0.73
CA TRP A 229 -11.95 16.04 0.72
C TRP A 229 -11.70 16.83 -0.57
N GLN A 230 -12.06 16.28 -1.74
CA GLN A 230 -11.98 16.98 -3.02
C GLN A 230 -12.89 18.22 -3.10
N ALA A 231 -14.03 18.20 -2.39
CA ALA A 231 -14.94 19.35 -2.30
C ALA A 231 -14.37 20.50 -1.43
N GLY A 232 -13.52 20.17 -0.44
CA GLY A 232 -12.88 21.14 0.45
C GLY A 232 -11.53 21.69 -0.04
N CYS A 233 -10.84 21.00 -0.94
CA CYS A 233 -9.56 21.46 -1.50
C CYS A 233 -9.79 22.28 -2.79
N LEU A 234 -9.45 23.58 -2.70
CA LEU A 234 -9.30 24.58 -3.76
C LEU A 234 -9.18 24.05 -5.21
N VAL A 235 -10.30 23.72 -5.85
CA VAL A 235 -10.42 23.63 -7.31
C VAL A 235 -11.08 24.91 -7.83
N PRO A 236 -10.55 25.54 -8.91
CA PRO A 236 -11.17 26.69 -9.55
C PRO A 236 -12.65 26.44 -9.87
N GLU A 237 -13.47 27.45 -9.62
CA GLU A 237 -14.94 27.44 -9.59
C GLU A 237 -15.59 26.81 -10.84
N ALA A 238 -14.94 26.90 -12.00
CA ALA A 238 -15.42 26.37 -13.28
C ALA A 238 -15.50 24.83 -13.38
N ARG A 239 -14.89 24.06 -12.46
CA ARG A 239 -15.00 22.58 -12.42
C ARG A 239 -15.92 22.04 -11.33
N ARG A 240 -16.41 22.90 -10.41
CA ARG A 240 -17.34 22.50 -9.33
C ARG A 240 -18.71 22.07 -9.85
N GLY A 241 -19.17 22.71 -10.94
CA GLY A 241 -20.51 22.45 -11.50
C GLY A 241 -20.72 21.06 -12.09
N ARG A 242 -19.70 20.47 -12.76
CA ARG A 242 -19.83 19.14 -13.37
C ARG A 242 -19.74 18.02 -12.34
N LEU A 243 -18.94 18.23 -11.29
CA LEU A 243 -18.80 17.29 -10.19
C LEU A 243 -20.05 17.29 -9.30
N ALA A 244 -20.60 18.47 -8.98
CA ALA A 244 -21.86 18.59 -8.23
C ALA A 244 -23.07 17.94 -8.95
N LEU A 245 -23.10 17.99 -10.29
CA LEU A 245 -24.15 17.35 -11.09
C LEU A 245 -24.07 15.82 -11.04
N ALA A 246 -22.86 15.25 -11.10
CA ALA A 246 -22.63 13.81 -10.99
C ALA A 246 -22.98 13.28 -9.60
N LEU A 247 -22.74 14.07 -8.55
CA LEU A 247 -23.06 13.73 -7.16
C LEU A 247 -24.58 13.72 -6.88
N ARG A 248 -25.35 14.63 -7.50
CA ARG A 248 -26.82 14.62 -7.40
C ARG A 248 -27.47 13.48 -8.20
N ALA A 249 -26.92 13.14 -9.37
CA ALA A 249 -27.40 12.02 -10.18
C ALA A 249 -27.21 10.65 -9.47
N ALA A 250 -26.31 10.59 -8.48
CA ALA A 250 -26.07 9.42 -7.65
C ALA A 250 -26.82 9.42 -6.30
N GLY A 251 -27.69 10.40 -6.05
CA GLY A 251 -28.59 10.40 -4.87
C GLY A 251 -27.98 10.84 -3.53
N ILE A 252 -26.93 11.67 -3.54
CA ILE A 252 -26.25 12.13 -2.32
C ILE A 252 -26.73 13.54 -1.91
N GLU A 253 -27.25 13.69 -0.69
CA GLU A 253 -27.50 14.99 -0.03
C GLU A 253 -26.30 15.44 0.85
N PRO A 254 -26.10 16.75 1.09
CA PRO A 254 -24.93 17.26 1.81
C PRO A 254 -25.07 17.06 3.33
N LEU A 255 -23.99 16.61 3.97
CA LEU A 255 -23.88 16.55 5.43
C LEU A 255 -23.19 17.81 5.95
N ASP A 256 -23.96 18.71 6.56
CA ASP A 256 -23.51 19.92 7.26
C ASP A 256 -22.98 19.65 8.68
N ASP A 257 -22.85 18.40 9.13
CA ASP A 257 -22.61 18.07 10.56
C ASP A 257 -21.29 17.33 10.86
N LEU A 258 -20.16 17.80 10.31
CA LEU A 258 -18.85 17.47 10.87
C LEU A 258 -18.39 18.59 11.80
N ASP A 259 -18.63 18.42 13.10
CA ASP A 259 -18.15 19.32 14.15
C ASP A 259 -16.61 19.26 14.27
N ILE A 260 -15.97 20.15 13.50
CA ILE A 260 -14.54 20.49 13.48
C ILE A 260 -13.99 21.00 14.83
N ARG A 261 -14.82 21.15 15.89
CA ARG A 261 -14.37 21.54 17.23
C ARG A 261 -13.66 20.42 18.01
N GLN A 262 -13.67 19.17 17.54
CA GLN A 262 -12.97 18.08 18.25
C GLN A 262 -11.45 17.99 18.01
N GLY A 263 -10.91 18.75 17.05
CA GLY A 263 -9.47 18.97 16.89
C GLY A 263 -8.64 17.72 16.57
N PRO A 264 -7.35 17.90 16.21
CA PRO A 264 -6.49 16.83 15.74
C PRO A 264 -6.08 15.84 16.86
N PRO A 265 -5.60 14.62 16.49
CA PRO A 265 -5.25 13.56 17.43
C PRO A 265 -4.22 13.99 18.51
N PRO A 266 -4.12 13.25 19.64
CA PRO A 266 -3.35 13.65 20.83
C PRO A 266 -1.89 14.10 20.58
N LEU A 267 -1.24 13.59 19.53
CA LEU A 267 0.13 13.98 19.14
C LEU A 267 0.22 15.46 18.72
N VAL A 268 -0.82 15.99 18.09
CA VAL A 268 -0.91 17.40 17.66
C VAL A 268 -1.24 18.33 18.84
N ARG A 269 -2.00 17.85 19.84
CA ARG A 269 -2.25 18.60 21.09
C ARG A 269 -0.97 18.80 21.91
N ALA A 270 -0.11 17.79 21.96
CA ALA A 270 1.19 17.88 22.65
C ALA A 270 2.14 18.89 21.99
N LEU A 271 2.15 18.94 20.66
CA LEU A 271 2.94 19.91 19.88
C LEU A 271 2.38 21.35 20.00
N VAL A 272 1.06 21.53 19.99
CA VAL A 272 0.43 22.84 20.17
C VAL A 272 0.60 23.38 21.61
N ALA A 273 0.64 22.50 22.62
CA ALA A 273 0.89 22.91 24.00
C ALA A 273 2.35 23.33 24.27
N GLN A 274 3.34 22.74 23.58
CA GLN A 274 4.75 23.14 23.69
C GLN A 274 5.07 24.46 22.98
N VAL A 275 4.35 24.80 21.90
CA VAL A 275 4.50 26.08 21.20
C VAL A 275 3.87 27.24 21.97
N LYS A 276 2.91 26.96 22.86
CA LYS A 276 2.25 27.94 23.75
C LYS A 276 2.92 28.05 25.13
N GLY A 277 4.25 28.09 25.19
CA GLY A 277 4.98 28.48 26.41
C GLY A 277 4.53 29.88 26.89
N PRO A 278 4.58 30.17 28.20
CA PRO A 278 3.82 31.26 28.82
C PRO A 278 4.28 32.64 28.35
N GLN A 279 3.52 33.25 27.44
CA GLN A 279 3.47 34.71 27.29
C GLN A 279 2.56 35.28 28.36
N ALA A 280 3.06 35.36 29.59
CA ALA A 280 2.48 36.17 30.64
C ALA A 280 3.60 36.73 31.52
N ALA A 281 4.13 37.89 31.13
CA ALA A 281 4.68 38.95 32.01
C ALA A 281 5.54 39.94 31.21
N ARG A 282 4.90 40.85 30.45
CA ARG A 282 5.45 42.18 30.12
C ARG A 282 4.31 43.17 29.87
N GLN A 283 3.61 43.51 30.94
CA GLN A 283 2.98 44.81 31.13
C GLN A 283 3.03 45.11 32.63
N GLN A 284 4.16 45.62 33.09
CA GLN A 284 4.36 46.56 34.20
C GLN A 284 5.69 47.28 33.93
#